data_AF-A0A9N9F1Z8-F1
#
_entry.id   AF-A0A9N9F1Z8-F1
#
_cell.length_a   1.000
_cell.length_b   1.000
_cell.length_c   1.000
_cell.angle_alpha   90.00
_cell.angle_beta   90.00
_cell.angle_gamma   90.00
#
_symmetry.space_group_name_H-M   'P 1'
#
loop_
_entity.id
_entity.type
_entity.pdbx_description
1 polymer ?
#
loop_
_entity_poly.entity_id
_entity_poly.type
_entity_poly.pdbx_seq_one_letter_code
_entity_poly.pdbx_strand_id
1 'polypeptide(L)'
;MANLDLFIQIDRGLNRIENHIRGAGTPLNNPINIINGIRSSLNAVRLNYQNAFQDIDGVIAQRDDRDNQIVQLQQDVNFYRQRNIILQNQVNQLTQNDFQDQVNQITQERDNLQNQVNQIIQERYNLRNQVNRLTQERNNYQNDLTLMTTAYNNEQGERRRWWFSYRDKNRR
;
A
#
# COMPACT_ATOMS: atom_id res chain seq x y z
N MET A 1 -48.13 -33.78 -17.49
CA MET A 1 -48.98 -34.98 -17.43
C MET A 1 -50.47 -34.62 -17.35
N ALA A 2 -50.87 -33.70 -16.46
CA ALA A 2 -52.28 -33.29 -16.31
C ALA A 2 -53.02 -32.85 -17.60
N ASN A 3 -52.40 -32.05 -18.50
CA ASN A 3 -53.06 -31.66 -19.76
C ASN A 3 -53.23 -32.83 -20.74
N LEU A 4 -52.27 -33.75 -20.79
CA LEU A 4 -52.35 -34.93 -21.65
C LEU A 4 -53.53 -35.80 -21.22
N ASP A 5 -53.74 -35.97 -19.91
CA ASP A 5 -54.89 -36.70 -19.38
C ASP A 5 -56.22 -36.02 -19.71
N LEU A 6 -56.29 -34.69 -19.71
CA LEU A 6 -57.48 -33.93 -20.10
C LEU A 6 -57.80 -34.08 -21.59
N PHE A 7 -56.79 -34.00 -22.47
CA PHE A 7 -56.99 -34.22 -23.92
C PHE A 7 -57.44 -35.65 -24.20
N ILE A 8 -56.84 -36.64 -23.55
CA ILE A 8 -57.27 -38.05 -23.65
C ILE A 8 -58.73 -38.23 -23.19
N GLN A 9 -59.16 -37.54 -22.13
CA GLN A 9 -60.56 -37.57 -21.66
C GLN A 9 -61.53 -36.94 -22.67
N ILE A 10 -61.15 -35.83 -23.28
CA ILE A 10 -61.90 -35.18 -24.35
C ILE A 10 -62.04 -36.12 -25.55
N ASP A 11 -60.94 -36.70 -26.04
CA ASP A 11 -60.92 -37.60 -27.19
C ASP A 11 -61.76 -38.86 -26.94
N ARG A 12 -61.66 -39.47 -25.75
CA ARG A 12 -62.51 -40.61 -25.36
C ARG A 12 -63.98 -40.24 -25.34
N GLY A 13 -64.33 -39.04 -24.86
CA GLY A 13 -65.71 -38.54 -24.84
C GLY A 13 -66.25 -38.31 -26.25
N LEU A 14 -65.45 -37.69 -27.12
CA LEU A 14 -65.80 -37.44 -28.53
C LEU A 14 -65.96 -38.74 -29.31
N ASN A 15 -65.04 -39.71 -29.15
CA ASN A 15 -65.12 -41.03 -29.78
C ASN A 15 -66.41 -41.79 -29.41
N ARG A 16 -66.89 -41.67 -28.16
CA ARG A 16 -68.17 -42.27 -27.74
C ARG A 16 -69.37 -41.64 -28.45
N ILE A 17 -69.36 -40.31 -28.61
CA ILE A 17 -70.40 -39.57 -29.32
C ILE A 17 -70.38 -39.92 -30.81
N GLU A 18 -69.20 -39.94 -31.43
CA GLU A 18 -69.01 -40.26 -32.84
C GLU A 18 -69.52 -41.67 -33.19
N ASN A 19 -69.12 -42.68 -32.41
CA ASN A 19 -69.55 -44.06 -32.61
C ASN A 19 -71.09 -44.21 -32.54
N HIS A 20 -71.74 -43.50 -31.62
CA HIS A 20 -73.20 -43.49 -31.53
C HIS A 20 -73.88 -42.88 -32.76
N ILE A 21 -73.36 -41.74 -33.26
CA ILE A 21 -73.90 -41.06 -34.45
C ILE A 21 -73.76 -41.95 -35.70
N ARG A 22 -72.66 -42.72 -35.81
CA ARG A 22 -72.43 -43.65 -36.92
C ARG A 22 -73.25 -44.95 -36.85
N GLY A 23 -74.01 -45.16 -35.77
CA GLY A 23 -74.73 -46.41 -35.52
C GLY A 23 -73.81 -47.61 -35.23
N ALA A 24 -72.54 -47.35 -34.90
CA ALA A 24 -71.54 -48.37 -34.61
C ALA A 24 -71.33 -48.49 -33.08
N GLY A 25 -71.80 -49.57 -32.47
CA GLY A 25 -71.59 -49.86 -31.03
C GLY A 25 -72.85 -49.77 -30.16
N THR A 26 -72.68 -49.80 -28.84
CA THR A 26 -73.77 -49.78 -27.86
C THR A 26 -74.49 -48.41 -27.80
N PRO A 27 -75.79 -48.36 -27.44
CA PRO A 27 -76.52 -47.10 -27.25
C PRO A 27 -75.77 -46.11 -26.34
N LEU A 28 -75.79 -44.82 -26.67
CA LEU A 28 -75.11 -43.78 -25.90
C LEU A 28 -75.83 -43.55 -24.57
N ASN A 29 -75.36 -44.23 -23.54
CA ASN A 29 -75.90 -44.09 -22.20
C ASN A 29 -75.38 -42.80 -21.55
N ASN A 30 -76.30 -42.01 -20.98
CA ASN A 30 -76.00 -40.76 -20.26
C ASN A 30 -75.22 -39.71 -21.07
N PRO A 31 -75.70 -39.29 -22.25
CA PRO A 31 -75.00 -38.34 -23.14
C PRO A 31 -74.67 -37.01 -22.45
N ILE A 32 -75.55 -36.54 -21.56
CA ILE A 32 -75.37 -35.32 -20.77
C ILE A 32 -74.09 -35.39 -19.93
N ASN A 33 -73.79 -36.54 -19.31
CA ASN A 33 -72.60 -36.71 -18.47
C ASN A 33 -71.31 -36.67 -19.30
N ILE A 34 -71.33 -37.26 -20.51
CA ILE A 34 -70.18 -37.22 -21.42
C ILE A 34 -69.90 -35.79 -21.87
N ILE A 35 -70.94 -35.05 -22.27
CA ILE A 35 -70.84 -33.64 -22.68
C ILE A 35 -70.33 -32.77 -21.53
N ASN A 36 -70.84 -32.96 -20.32
CA ASN A 36 -70.38 -32.22 -19.14
C ASN A 36 -68.91 -32.53 -18.81
N GLY A 37 -68.49 -33.80 -18.91
CA GLY A 37 -67.09 -34.19 -18.72
C GLY A 37 -66.14 -33.54 -19.74
N ILE A 38 -66.54 -33.48 -21.00
CA ILE A 38 -65.78 -32.77 -22.06
C ILE A 38 -65.70 -31.27 -21.74
N ARG A 39 -66.82 -30.63 -21.37
CA ARG A 39 -66.84 -29.20 -21.00
C ARG A 39 -65.93 -28.90 -19.82
N SER A 40 -65.97 -29.71 -18.76
CA SER A 40 -65.08 -29.56 -17.61
C SER A 40 -63.61 -29.72 -17.99
N SER A 41 -63.30 -30.70 -18.84
CA SER A 41 -61.94 -30.92 -19.33
C SER A 41 -61.42 -29.75 -20.18
N LEU A 42 -62.26 -29.22 -21.09
CA LEU A 42 -61.94 -28.03 -21.89
C LEU A 42 -61.74 -26.78 -21.04
N ASN A 43 -62.58 -26.57 -20.02
CA ASN A 43 -62.41 -25.47 -19.07
C ASN A 43 -61.09 -25.59 -18.29
N ALA A 44 -60.72 -26.80 -17.87
CA ALA A 44 -59.44 -27.03 -17.20
C ALA A 44 -58.24 -26.76 -18.12
N VAL A 45 -58.30 -27.19 -19.39
CA VAL A 45 -57.25 -26.87 -20.39
C VAL A 45 -57.12 -25.36 -20.58
N ARG A 46 -58.26 -24.64 -20.69
CA ARG A 46 -58.26 -23.17 -20.81
C ARG A 46 -57.58 -22.49 -19.62
N LEU A 47 -57.92 -22.89 -18.40
CA LEU A 47 -57.31 -22.33 -17.19
C LEU A 47 -55.82 -22.62 -17.13
N ASN A 48 -55.40 -23.84 -17.48
CA ASN A 48 -53.99 -24.21 -17.52
C ASN A 48 -53.21 -23.36 -18.54
N TYR A 49 -53.80 -23.07 -19.70
CA TYR A 49 -53.19 -22.18 -20.69
C TYR A 49 -53.05 -20.74 -20.18
N GLN A 50 -54.08 -20.23 -19.50
CA GLN A 50 -54.05 -18.88 -18.91
C GLN A 50 -52.98 -18.76 -17.83
N ASN A 51 -52.86 -19.75 -16.95
CA ASN A 51 -51.83 -19.77 -15.91
C ASN A 51 -50.43 -19.84 -16.53
N ALA A 52 -50.22 -20.70 -17.53
CA ALA A 52 -48.92 -20.80 -18.21
C ALA A 52 -48.52 -19.48 -18.89
N PHE A 53 -49.47 -18.73 -19.44
CA PHE A 53 -49.20 -17.40 -20.00
C PHE A 53 -48.74 -16.42 -18.91
N GLN A 54 -49.42 -16.40 -17.76
CA GLN A 54 -49.01 -15.56 -16.61
C GLN A 54 -47.63 -15.95 -16.07
N ASP A 55 -47.32 -17.25 -16.01
CA ASP A 55 -46.01 -17.74 -15.59
C ASP A 55 -44.90 -17.25 -16.55
N ILE A 56 -45.16 -17.28 -17.86
CA ILE A 56 -44.22 -16.78 -18.88
C ILE A 56 -44.01 -15.27 -18.72
N ASP A 57 -45.07 -14.50 -18.55
CA ASP A 57 -44.96 -13.05 -18.33
C ASP A 57 -44.13 -12.74 -17.07
N GLY A 58 -44.32 -13.51 -15.99
CA GLY A 58 -43.51 -13.41 -14.78
C GLY A 58 -42.03 -13.72 -15.01
N VAL A 59 -41.73 -14.77 -15.77
CA VAL A 59 -40.34 -15.13 -16.14
C VAL A 59 -39.70 -14.06 -17.02
N ILE A 60 -40.44 -13.45 -17.93
CA ILE A 60 -39.96 -12.34 -18.78
C ILE A 60 -39.60 -11.13 -17.91
N ALA A 61 -40.48 -10.71 -17.00
CA ALA A 61 -40.20 -9.60 -16.10
C ALA A 61 -38.93 -9.86 -15.25
N GLN A 62 -38.79 -11.06 -14.70
CA GLN A 62 -37.59 -11.45 -13.94
C GLN A 62 -36.32 -11.49 -14.80
N ARG A 63 -36.42 -11.85 -16.08
CA ARG A 63 -35.29 -11.81 -17.00
C ARG A 63 -34.87 -10.36 -17.23
N ASP A 64 -35.82 -9.48 -17.52
CA ASP A 64 -35.55 -8.08 -17.81
C ASP A 64 -34.94 -7.35 -16.60
N ASP A 65 -35.40 -7.65 -15.38
CA ASP A 65 -34.80 -7.17 -14.14
C ASP A 65 -33.35 -7.63 -13.98
N ARG A 66 -33.06 -8.91 -14.28
CA ARG A 66 -31.69 -9.44 -14.24
C ARG A 66 -30.79 -8.83 -15.31
N ASP A 67 -31.31 -8.59 -16.50
CA ASP A 67 -30.55 -7.94 -17.58
C ASP A 67 -30.17 -6.51 -17.17
N ASN A 68 -31.08 -5.77 -16.53
CA ASN A 68 -30.78 -4.45 -15.95
C ASN A 68 -29.69 -4.53 -14.85
N GLN A 69 -29.77 -5.53 -13.96
CA GLN A 69 -28.74 -5.75 -12.94
C GLN A 69 -27.37 -6.08 -13.56
N ILE A 70 -27.34 -6.88 -14.62
CA ILE A 70 -26.11 -7.22 -15.34
C ILE A 70 -25.47 -5.96 -15.93
N VAL A 71 -26.27 -5.09 -16.56
CA VAL A 71 -25.77 -3.82 -17.12
C VAL A 71 -25.15 -2.96 -16.02
N GLN A 72 -25.79 -2.88 -14.84
CA GLN A 72 -25.24 -2.08 -13.74
C GLN A 72 -23.92 -2.67 -13.21
N LEU A 73 -23.86 -3.99 -13.01
CA LEU A 73 -22.64 -4.67 -12.57
C LEU A 73 -21.49 -4.49 -13.57
N GLN A 74 -21.78 -4.46 -14.88
CA GLN A 74 -20.78 -4.17 -15.90
C GLN A 74 -20.20 -2.76 -15.77
N GLN A 75 -21.04 -1.77 -15.46
CA GLN A 75 -20.58 -0.39 -15.21
C GLN A 75 -19.69 -0.32 -13.98
N ASP A 76 -20.09 -0.97 -12.89
CA ASP A 76 -19.32 -1.00 -11.64
C ASP A 76 -17.95 -1.67 -11.85
N VAL A 77 -17.91 -2.81 -12.55
CA VAL A 77 -16.65 -3.50 -12.89
C VAL A 77 -15.72 -2.58 -13.71
N ASN A 78 -16.25 -1.85 -14.68
CA ASN A 78 -15.46 -0.91 -15.47
C ASN A 78 -14.93 0.24 -14.61
N PHE A 79 -15.74 0.78 -13.70
CA PHE A 79 -15.32 1.81 -12.75
C PHE A 79 -14.18 1.32 -11.86
N TYR A 80 -14.31 0.12 -11.26
CA TYR A 80 -13.27 -0.43 -10.41
C TYR A 80 -11.98 -0.75 -11.16
N ARG A 81 -12.07 -1.21 -12.43
CA ARG A 81 -10.87 -1.40 -13.28
C ARG A 81 -10.11 -0.09 -13.49
N GLN A 82 -10.81 1.00 -13.82
CA GLN A 82 -10.16 2.31 -13.99
C GLN A 82 -9.52 2.80 -12.70
N ARG A 83 -10.22 2.67 -11.56
CA ARG A 83 -9.69 3.04 -10.25
C ARG A 83 -8.45 2.23 -9.89
N ASN A 84 -8.42 0.95 -10.23
CA ASN A 84 -7.28 0.08 -9.97
C ASN A 84 -6.05 0.51 -10.80
N ILE A 85 -6.23 0.87 -12.07
CA ILE A 85 -5.16 1.43 -12.91
C ILE A 85 -4.57 2.71 -12.29
N ILE A 86 -5.42 3.61 -11.80
CA ILE A 86 -4.97 4.85 -11.15
C ILE A 86 -4.16 4.54 -9.89
N LEU A 87 -4.65 3.64 -9.03
CA LEU A 87 -3.95 3.22 -7.82
C LEU A 87 -2.59 2.58 -8.14
N GLN A 88 -2.53 1.73 -9.17
CA GLN A 88 -1.29 1.11 -9.62
C GLN A 88 -0.26 2.17 -10.02
N ASN A 89 -0.68 3.20 -10.75
CA ASN A 89 0.19 4.30 -11.15
C ASN A 89 0.70 5.11 -9.95
N GLN A 90 -0.17 5.36 -8.95
CA GLN A 90 0.24 6.04 -7.71
C GLN A 90 1.25 5.21 -6.91
N VAL A 91 1.03 3.90 -6.79
CA VAL A 91 1.98 3.00 -6.13
C VAL A 91 3.32 3.01 -6.88
N ASN A 92 3.30 2.93 -8.20
CA ASN A 92 4.52 2.98 -9.00
C ASN A 92 5.28 4.31 -8.81
N GLN A 93 4.59 5.44 -8.74
CA GLN A 93 5.21 6.74 -8.46
C GLN A 93 5.83 6.80 -7.06
N LEU A 94 5.16 6.28 -6.04
CA LEU A 94 5.69 6.24 -4.67
C LEU A 94 6.84 5.26 -4.50
N THR A 95 6.88 4.21 -5.32
CA THR A 95 7.90 3.15 -5.26
C THR A 95 9.09 3.45 -6.17
N GLN A 96 8.98 4.39 -7.11
CA GLN A 96 10.09 4.81 -7.96
C GLN A 96 11.14 5.56 -7.13
N ASN A 97 12.10 4.77 -6.63
CA ASN A 97 13.55 4.96 -6.46
C ASN A 97 14.14 6.25 -5.86
N ASP A 98 13.43 7.37 -5.78
CA ASP A 98 14.00 8.65 -5.36
C ASP A 98 14.52 8.57 -3.92
N PHE A 99 13.82 7.86 -3.03
CA PHE A 99 14.25 7.72 -1.65
C PHE A 99 15.48 6.82 -1.48
N GLN A 100 15.62 5.76 -2.28
CA GLN A 100 16.73 4.83 -2.11
C GLN A 100 18.05 5.47 -2.56
N ASP A 101 18.03 6.20 -3.68
CA ASP A 101 19.21 6.91 -4.18
C ASP A 101 19.60 8.07 -3.27
N GLN A 102 18.62 8.83 -2.76
CA GLN A 102 18.87 9.87 -1.77
C GLN A 102 19.47 9.31 -0.47
N VAL A 103 18.94 8.21 0.05
CA VAL A 103 19.48 7.55 1.25
C VAL A 103 20.91 7.05 1.01
N ASN A 104 21.19 6.51 -0.16
CA ASN A 104 22.53 6.06 -0.53
C ASN A 104 23.52 7.25 -0.60
N GLN A 105 23.12 8.36 -1.24
CA GLN A 105 23.93 9.59 -1.31
C GLN A 105 24.22 10.15 0.09
N ILE A 106 23.19 10.33 0.92
CA ILE A 106 23.35 10.83 2.29
C ILE A 106 24.23 9.90 3.13
N THR A 107 24.12 8.58 2.92
CA THR A 107 24.97 7.61 3.61
C THR A 107 26.44 7.77 3.22
N GLN A 108 26.74 7.94 1.94
CA GLN A 108 28.10 8.18 1.45
C GLN A 108 28.67 9.51 1.97
N GLU A 109 27.87 10.58 1.97
CA GLU A 109 28.27 11.88 2.51
C GLU A 109 28.60 11.79 4.01
N ARG A 110 27.76 11.11 4.78
CA ARG A 110 27.98 10.86 6.21
C ARG A 110 29.27 10.08 6.47
N ASP A 111 29.57 9.05 5.67
CA ASP A 111 30.79 8.26 5.81
C ASP A 111 32.04 9.10 5.45
N ASN A 112 31.95 9.94 4.42
CA ASN A 112 33.01 10.87 4.04
C ASN A 112 33.29 11.91 5.14
N LEU A 113 32.24 12.52 5.68
CA LEU A 113 32.34 13.46 6.80
C LEU A 113 32.93 12.79 8.04
N GLN A 114 32.54 11.56 8.34
CA GLN A 114 33.09 10.79 9.46
C GLN A 114 34.61 10.59 9.31
N ASN A 115 35.08 10.29 8.10
CA ASN A 115 36.51 10.16 7.81
C ASN A 115 37.26 11.48 7.98
N GLN A 116 36.70 12.60 7.49
CA GLN A 116 37.29 13.93 7.67
C GLN A 116 37.38 14.33 9.15
N VAL A 117 36.33 14.06 9.93
CA VAL A 117 36.34 14.30 11.38
C VAL A 117 37.44 13.50 12.07
N ASN A 118 37.61 12.23 11.70
CA ASN A 118 38.67 11.38 12.25
C ASN A 118 40.07 11.94 11.93
N GLN A 119 40.30 12.45 10.72
CA GLN A 119 41.56 13.10 10.33
C GLN A 119 41.82 14.36 11.18
N ILE A 120 40.83 15.24 11.32
CA ILE A 120 40.93 16.46 12.13
C ILE A 120 41.22 16.13 13.61
N ILE A 121 40.63 15.07 14.15
CA ILE A 121 40.91 14.61 15.52
C ILE A 121 42.40 14.25 15.68
N GLN A 122 42.98 13.55 14.69
CA GLN A 122 44.40 13.18 14.70
C GLN A 122 45.31 14.40 14.57
N GLU A 123 44.99 15.32 13.65
CA GLU A 123 45.73 16.58 13.50
C GLU A 123 45.70 17.42 14.78
N ARG A 124 44.53 17.54 15.42
CA ARG A 124 44.39 18.23 16.70
C ARG A 124 45.23 17.59 17.80
N TYR A 125 45.30 16.26 17.83
CA TYR A 125 46.15 15.53 18.77
C TYR A 125 47.64 15.84 18.54
N ASN A 126 48.08 15.82 17.28
CA ASN A 126 49.47 16.15 16.91
C ASN A 126 49.84 17.59 17.27
N LEU A 127 48.96 18.55 16.96
CA LEU A 127 49.15 19.97 17.29
C LEU A 127 49.24 20.19 18.81
N ARG A 128 48.39 19.52 19.61
CA ARG A 128 48.48 19.59 21.07
C ARG A 128 49.85 19.13 21.58
N ASN A 129 50.39 18.05 21.03
CA ASN A 129 51.71 17.56 21.41
C ASN A 129 52.83 18.54 21.04
N GLN A 130 52.74 19.17 19.86
CA GLN A 130 53.69 20.21 19.45
C GLN A 130 53.64 21.44 20.38
N VAL A 131 52.45 21.91 20.73
CA VAL A 131 52.26 23.03 21.67
C VAL A 131 52.86 22.71 23.04
N ASN A 132 52.66 21.48 23.54
CA ASN A 132 53.26 21.05 24.81
C ASN A 132 54.79 21.08 24.76
N ARG A 133 55.39 20.60 23.67
CA ARG A 133 56.86 20.65 23.48
C ARG A 133 57.39 22.08 23.43
N LEU A 134 56.77 22.95 22.62
CA LEU A 134 57.16 24.36 22.53
C LEU A 134 56.99 25.09 23.86
N THR A 135 55.97 24.72 24.65
CA THR A 135 55.78 25.27 26.00
C THR A 135 56.92 24.88 26.94
N GLN A 136 57.37 23.63 26.88
CA GLN A 136 58.52 23.16 27.66
C GLN A 136 59.83 23.85 27.23
N GLU A 137 60.08 23.94 25.92
CA GLU A 137 61.26 24.64 25.39
C GLU A 137 61.27 26.12 25.82
N ARG A 138 60.14 26.81 25.72
CA ARG A 138 59.99 28.20 26.18
C ARG A 138 60.29 28.35 27.67
N ASN A 139 59.80 27.43 28.50
CA ASN A 139 60.07 27.45 29.94
C ASN A 139 61.56 27.23 30.24
N ASN A 140 62.24 26.34 29.50
CA ASN A 140 63.68 26.13 29.63
C ASN A 140 64.46 27.41 29.28
N TYR A 141 64.15 28.05 28.14
CA TYR A 141 64.78 29.31 27.75
C TYR A 141 64.55 30.45 28.78
N GLN A 142 63.37 30.50 29.40
CA GLN A 142 63.08 31.48 30.45
C GLN A 142 63.93 31.25 31.71
N ASN A 143 64.15 29.98 32.09
CA ASN A 143 65.03 29.64 33.20
C ASN A 143 66.49 30.03 32.89
N ASP A 144 66.97 29.70 31.68
CA ASP A 144 68.32 30.05 31.24
C ASP A 144 68.53 31.57 31.24
N LEU A 145 67.56 32.33 30.74
CA LEU A 145 67.61 33.79 30.77
C LEU A 145 67.66 34.33 32.21
N THR A 146 66.91 33.73 33.12
CA THR A 146 66.90 34.11 34.54
C THR A 146 68.26 33.85 35.20
N LEU A 147 68.86 32.69 34.93
CA LEU A 147 70.19 32.33 35.42
C LEU A 147 71.27 33.28 34.88
N MET A 148 71.24 33.56 33.58
CA MET A 148 72.18 34.47 32.93
C MET A 148 72.05 35.91 33.47
N THR A 149 70.81 36.38 33.69
CA THR A 149 70.55 37.69 34.30
C THR A 149 71.08 37.75 35.74
N THR A 150 70.89 36.69 36.50
CA THR A 150 71.39 36.59 37.88
C THR A 150 72.91 36.57 37.93
N ALA A 151 73.55 35.75 37.08
CA ALA A 151 75.01 35.68 36.97
C ALA A 151 75.60 37.05 36.58
N TYR A 152 75.03 37.71 35.57
CA TYR A 152 75.43 39.05 35.16
C TYR A 152 75.33 40.06 36.32
N ASN A 153 74.20 40.10 37.02
CA ASN A 153 74.02 41.01 38.16
C ASN A 153 75.04 40.76 39.27
N ASN A 154 75.34 39.49 39.58
CA ASN A 154 76.37 39.12 40.55
C ASN A 154 77.75 39.62 40.13
N GLU A 155 78.15 39.41 38.86
CA GLU A 155 79.42 39.91 38.32
C GLU A 155 79.53 41.43 38.39
N GLN A 156 78.45 42.16 38.05
CA GLN A 156 78.42 43.61 38.16
C GLN A 156 78.55 44.07 39.62
N GLY A 157 77.92 43.35 40.56
CA GLY A 157 78.04 43.59 42.01
C GLY A 157 79.48 43.41 42.51
N GLU A 158 80.13 42.31 42.15
CA GLU A 158 81.53 42.05 42.50
C GLU A 158 82.47 43.09 41.89
N ARG A 159 82.29 43.45 40.62
CA ARG A 159 83.07 44.53 39.98
C ARG A 159 83.00 45.84 40.76
N ARG A 160 81.81 46.22 41.25
CA ARG A 160 81.63 47.41 42.10
C ARG A 160 82.38 47.28 43.43
N ARG A 161 82.29 46.12 44.10
CA ARG A 161 83.01 45.85 45.37
C ARG A 161 84.52 45.99 45.19
N TRP A 162 85.08 45.39 44.14
CA TRP A 162 86.51 45.52 43.81
C TRP A 162 86.90 46.98 43.61
N TRP A 163 86.11 47.76 42.85
CA TRP A 163 86.38 49.18 42.63
C TRP A 163 86.45 50.00 43.92
N PHE A 164 85.51 49.78 44.85
CA PHE A 164 85.55 50.44 46.17
C PHE A 164 86.75 49.99 47.02
N SER A 165 87.08 48.70 47.05
CA SER A 165 88.24 48.20 47.82
C SER A 165 89.56 48.78 47.32
N TYR A 166 89.74 48.88 45.99
CA TYR A 166 90.91 49.52 45.40
C TYR A 166 90.99 51.02 45.76
N ARG A 167 89.85 51.73 45.75
CA ARG A 167 89.79 53.15 46.11
C ARG A 167 90.15 53.41 47.58
N ASP A 168 89.67 52.58 48.50
CA ASP A 168 89.88 52.77 49.93
C ASP A 168 91.29 52.38 50.39
N LYS A 169 91.93 51.41 49.72
CA LYS A 169 93.36 51.09 49.93
C LYS A 169 94.30 52.24 49.57
N ASN A 170 93.92 53.08 48.62
CA ASN A 170 94.72 54.24 48.20
C ASN A 170 94.49 55.49 49.09
N ARG A 171 93.68 55.38 50.16
CA ARG A 171 93.31 56.49 51.06
C ARG A 171 93.80 56.32 52.51
N ARG A 172 94.50 55.23 52.83
CA ARG A 172 95.16 54.99 54.14
C ARG A 172 96.66 55.08 53.97
#